data_AF-A0A9Q3CSN1-F1
#
_entry.id   AF-A0A9Q3CSN1-F1
#
_cell.length_a   1.000
_cell.length_b   1.000
_cell.length_c   1.000
_cell.angle_alpha   90.00
_cell.angle_beta   90.00
_cell.angle_gamma   90.00
#
_symmetry.space_group_name_H-M   'P 1'
#
loop_
_entity.id
_entity.type
_entity.pdbx_description
1 polymer ?
#
loop_
_entity_poly.entity_id
_entity_poly.type
_entity_poly.pdbx_seq_one_letter_code
_entity_poly.pdbx_strand_id
1 'polypeptide(L)'
;MSHELIDVLYTYLNAFSSDNEPLGAIKGHEVDINLSIDRQYHPVLRRPAYPASPRAREALEKRIQELIQLGALSTVGNNEEV
;
A
#
# COMPACT_ATOMS: atom_id res chain seq x y z
N MET A 1 29.59 4.02 -19.96
CA MET A 1 28.45 4.77 -19.39
C MET A 1 28.77 6.24 -19.57
N SER A 2 27.97 6.98 -20.35
CA SER A 2 28.21 8.41 -20.62
C SER A 2 28.11 9.19 -19.30
N HIS A 3 29.07 10.10 -19.06
CA HIS A 3 29.12 10.94 -17.85
C HIS A 3 27.79 11.67 -17.61
N GLU A 4 27.16 12.14 -18.70
CA GLU A 4 25.86 12.81 -18.69
C GLU A 4 24.74 11.99 -18.06
N LEU A 5 24.73 10.66 -18.27
CA LEU A 5 23.68 9.80 -17.69
C LEU A 5 23.82 9.74 -16.16
N ILE A 6 25.05 9.64 -15.67
CA ILE A 6 25.34 9.58 -14.23
C ILE A 6 24.91 10.89 -13.57
N ASP A 7 25.23 12.02 -14.18
CA ASP A 7 24.86 13.34 -13.67
C ASP A 7 23.35 13.51 -13.57
N VAL A 8 22.59 13.07 -14.58
CA VAL A 8 21.12 13.09 -14.57
C VAL A 8 20.55 12.20 -13.46
N LEU A 9 21.06 10.97 -13.31
CA LEU A 9 20.59 10.04 -12.28
C LEU A 9 20.84 10.57 -10.86
N TYR A 10 21.99 11.19 -10.60
CA TYR A 10 22.26 11.82 -9.32
C TYR A 10 21.43 13.08 -9.08
N THR A 11 21.20 13.88 -10.12
CA THR A 11 20.37 15.09 -10.02
C THR A 11 18.94 14.75 -9.61
N TYR A 12 18.40 13.65 -10.14
CA TYR A 12 17.03 13.21 -9.87
C TYR A 12 16.98 11.98 -8.96
N LEU A 13 17.96 11.80 -8.06
CA LEU A 13 18.05 10.61 -7.20
C LEU A 13 16.74 10.29 -6.47
N ASN A 14 16.06 11.32 -5.97
CA ASN A 14 14.81 11.19 -5.21
C ASN A 14 13.57 10.90 -6.08
N ALA A 15 13.70 10.94 -7.41
CA ALA A 15 12.62 10.57 -8.34
C ALA A 15 12.55 9.06 -8.56
N PHE A 16 13.56 8.30 -8.15
CA PHE A 16 13.63 6.86 -8.30
C PHE A 16 13.30 6.16 -6.97
N SER A 17 12.62 5.01 -7.06
CA SER A 17 12.44 4.13 -5.89
C SER A 17 13.76 3.45 -5.56
N SER A 18 14.15 3.45 -4.29
CA SER A 18 15.30 2.69 -3.79
C SER A 18 14.86 1.61 -2.80
N ASP A 19 15.75 0.69 -2.43
CA ASP A 19 15.43 -0.30 -1.40
C ASP A 19 15.10 0.33 -0.03
N ASN A 20 15.63 1.54 0.23
CA ASN A 20 15.36 2.30 1.45
C ASN A 20 14.12 3.19 1.35
N GLU A 21 13.75 3.62 0.14
CA GLU A 21 12.58 4.45 -0.17
C GLU A 21 11.83 3.85 -1.38
N PRO A 22 11.08 2.74 -1.18
CA PRO A 22 10.50 1.99 -2.29
C PRO A 22 9.23 2.64 -2.84
N LEU A 23 8.52 3.40 -2.01
CA LEU A 23 7.55 4.37 -2.45
C LEU A 23 8.33 5.69 -2.56
N GLY A 24 8.69 6.10 -3.78
CA GLY A 24 9.24 7.44 -4.01
C GLY A 24 8.35 8.50 -3.36
N ALA A 25 8.84 9.72 -3.16
CA ALA A 25 8.18 10.78 -2.37
C ALA A 25 6.81 11.26 -2.95
N ILE A 26 5.79 10.40 -2.94
CA ILE A 26 4.42 10.66 -3.38
C ILE A 26 3.74 11.42 -2.26
N LYS A 27 3.73 12.75 -2.37
CA LYS A 27 3.00 13.65 -1.46
C LYS A 27 1.69 14.09 -2.13
N GLY A 28 0.62 14.20 -1.34
CA GLY A 28 -0.63 14.86 -1.76
C GLY A 28 -1.60 14.04 -2.63
N HIS A 29 -1.52 12.71 -2.60
CA HIS A 29 -2.46 11.82 -3.31
C HIS A 29 -3.53 11.24 -2.37
N GLU A 30 -4.01 12.06 -1.43
CA GLU A 30 -5.13 11.69 -0.57
C GLU A 30 -6.41 11.71 -1.42
N VAL A 31 -7.14 10.59 -1.42
CA VAL A 31 -8.39 10.45 -2.16
C VAL A 31 -9.53 10.41 -1.16
N ASP A 32 -10.41 11.40 -1.23
CA ASP A 32 -11.67 11.37 -0.49
C ASP A 32 -12.72 10.64 -1.32
N ILE A 33 -13.13 9.45 -0.84
CA ILE A 33 -14.11 8.60 -1.51
C ILE A 33 -15.47 8.78 -0.81
N ASN A 34 -16.29 9.65 -1.37
CA ASN A 34 -17.66 9.86 -0.92
C ASN A 34 -18.62 8.89 -1.62
N LEU A 35 -19.26 8.01 -0.84
CA LEU A 35 -20.32 7.14 -1.37
C LEU A 35 -21.60 7.95 -1.57
N SER A 36 -22.22 7.83 -2.74
CA SER A 36 -23.48 8.52 -3.08
C SER A 36 -24.72 7.93 -2.40
N ILE A 37 -24.54 6.92 -1.55
CA ILE A 37 -25.59 6.19 -0.84
C ILE A 37 -25.30 6.19 0.65
N ASP A 38 -26.34 6.35 1.47
CA ASP A 38 -26.25 6.15 2.91
C ASP A 38 -25.99 4.66 3.20
N ARG A 39 -25.00 4.39 4.08
CA ARG A 39 -24.50 3.05 4.41
C ARG A 39 -25.62 2.07 4.75
N GLN A 40 -25.79 1.03 3.93
CA GLN A 40 -26.33 -0.26 4.36
C GLN A 40 -25.65 -1.43 3.62
N TYR A 41 -24.33 -1.58 3.75
CA TYR A 41 -23.75 -2.91 3.52
C TYR A 41 -24.13 -3.81 4.69
N HIS A 42 -25.17 -4.63 4.50
CA HIS A 42 -25.66 -5.53 5.54
C HIS A 42 -24.52 -6.45 6.00
N PRO A 43 -24.25 -6.61 7.32
CA PRO A 43 -23.14 -7.42 7.83
C PRO A 43 -23.11 -8.85 7.29
N VAL A 44 -24.26 -9.42 6.93
CA VAL A 44 -24.40 -10.75 6.28
C VAL A 44 -23.69 -10.83 4.92
N LEU A 45 -23.52 -9.72 4.21
CA LEU A 45 -22.76 -9.70 2.96
C LEU A 45 -21.25 -9.64 3.18
N ARG A 46 -20.78 -9.52 4.43
CA ARG A 46 -19.37 -9.70 4.77
C ARG A 46 -19.03 -11.17 4.59
N ARG A 47 -18.43 -11.49 3.45
CA ARG A 47 -17.91 -12.83 3.20
C ARG A 47 -16.68 -13.06 4.08
N PRO A 48 -16.54 -14.24 4.71
CA PRO A 48 -15.28 -14.58 5.34
C PRO A 48 -14.17 -14.58 4.28
N ALA A 49 -12.94 -14.30 4.72
CA ALA A 49 -11.78 -14.43 3.84
C ALA A 49 -11.74 -15.86 3.28
N TYR A 50 -11.52 -15.99 1.97
CA TYR A 50 -11.41 -17.29 1.35
C TYR A 50 -10.19 -18.03 1.91
N PRO A 51 -10.27 -19.33 2.20
CA PRO A 51 -9.14 -20.07 2.73
C PRO A 51 -7.98 -20.08 1.72
N ALA A 52 -6.82 -19.59 2.14
CA ALA A 52 -5.59 -19.67 1.37
C ALA A 52 -4.85 -20.98 1.68
N SER A 53 -4.09 -21.51 0.70
CA SER A 53 -3.19 -22.63 0.96
C SER A 53 -2.07 -22.21 1.94
N PRO A 54 -1.46 -23.15 2.71
CA PRO A 54 -0.42 -22.80 3.67
C PRO A 54 0.73 -22.01 3.06
N ARG A 55 1.21 -22.46 1.89
CA ARG A 55 2.26 -21.78 1.11
C ARG A 55 1.84 -20.37 0.66
N ALA A 56 0.59 -20.21 0.22
CA ALA A 56 0.09 -18.90 -0.19
C ALA A 56 -0.02 -17.95 1.01
N ARG A 57 -0.43 -18.47 2.17
CA ARG A 57 -0.55 -17.70 3.40
C ARG A 57 0.80 -17.16 3.88
N GLU A 58 1.85 -17.99 3.89
CA GLU A 58 3.21 -17.55 4.25
C GLU A 58 3.74 -16.45 3.30
N ALA A 59 3.52 -16.61 1.99
CA ALA A 59 3.93 -15.61 1.01
C ALA A 59 3.15 -14.29 1.17
N LEU A 60 1.85 -14.37 1.43
CA LEU A 60 0.99 -13.22 1.68
C LEU A 60 1.41 -12.49 2.97
N GLU A 61 1.69 -13.22 4.04
CA GLU A 61 2.09 -12.66 5.32
C GLU A 61 3.38 -11.82 5.18
N LYS A 62 4.39 -12.34 4.47
CA LYS A 62 5.60 -11.57 4.18
C LYS A 62 5.29 -10.25 3.45
N ARG A 63 4.45 -10.28 2.41
CA ARG A 63 4.10 -9.08 1.63
C ARG A 63 3.25 -8.10 2.39
N ILE A 64 2.34 -8.58 3.24
CA ILE A 64 1.54 -7.73 4.12
C ILE A 64 2.45 -6.99 5.11
N GLN A 65 3.43 -7.66 5.71
CA GLN A 65 4.39 -7.03 6.61
C GLN A 65 5.22 -5.95 5.91
N GLU A 66 5.68 -6.20 4.68
CA GLU A 66 6.36 -5.19 3.86
C GLU A 66 5.46 -3.96 3.67
N LEU A 67 4.18 -4.13 3.29
CA LEU A 67 3.25 -3.02 3.08
C LEU A 67 2.93 -2.23 4.36
N ILE A 68 2.89 -2.89 5.52
CA ILE A 68 2.72 -2.22 6.81
C ILE A 68 3.93 -1.35 7.12
N GLN A 69 5.15 -1.86 6.93
CA GLN A 69 6.39 -1.10 7.13
C GLN A 69 6.48 0.13 6.23
N LEU A 70 5.90 0.05 5.03
CA LEU A 70 5.80 1.17 4.09
C LEU A 70 4.70 2.17 4.42
N GLY A 71 3.88 1.92 5.45
CA GLY A 71 2.74 2.76 5.80
C GLY A 71 1.59 2.71 4.77
N ALA A 72 1.65 1.79 3.81
CA ALA A 72 0.60 1.60 2.81
C ALA A 72 -0.60 0.81 3.36
N LEU A 73 -0.36 -0.04 4.37
CA LEU A 73 -1.40 -0.71 5.14
C LEU A 73 -1.29 -0.35 6.62
N SER A 74 -2.43 -0.14 7.26
CA SER A 74 -2.54 0.07 8.70
C SER A 74 -3.58 -0.87 9.30
N THR A 75 -3.40 -1.21 10.57
CA THR A 75 -4.42 -1.94 11.32
C THR A 75 -5.50 -0.96 11.73
N VAL A 76 -6.75 -1.23 11.34
CA VAL A 76 -7.92 -0.45 11.74
C VAL A 76 -8.63 -1.19 12.86
N GLY A 77 -8.94 -0.47 13.95
CA GLY A 77 -9.66 -1.04 15.09
C GLY A 77 -11.12 -1.34 14.75
N ASN A 78 -11.74 -2.31 15.43
CA ASN A 78 -13.16 -2.65 15.24
C ASN A 78 -14.14 -1.48 15.48
N ASN A 79 -13.68 -0.42 16.16
CA ASN A 79 -14.46 0.77 16.50
C ASN A 79 -14.01 2.02 15.73
N GLU A 80 -13.04 1.92 14.83
CA GLU A 80 -12.68 3.02 13.95
C GLU A 80 -13.65 3.00 12.76
N GLU A 81 -14.54 3.98 12.70
CA GLU A 81 -15.35 4.23 11.51
C GLU A 81 -14.41 4.68 10.38
N VAL A 82 -14.11 3.76 9.47
CA VAL A 82 -13.62 4.07 8.12
C VAL A 82 -14.74 4.72 7.32
#